data_AF-A0A330M4C5-F1
#
_entry.id   AF-A0A330M4C5-F1
#
_cell.length_a   1.000
_cell.length_b   1.000
_cell.length_c   1.000
_cell.angle_alpha   90.00
_cell.angle_beta   90.00
_cell.angle_gamma   90.00
#
_symmetry.space_group_name_H-M   'P 1'
#
loop_
_entity.id
_entity.type
_entity.pdbx_description
1 polymer ?
#
loop_
_entity_poly.entity_id
_entity_poly.type
_entity_poly.pdbx_seq_one_letter_code
_entity_poly.pdbx_strand_id
1 'polypeptide(L)'
;MCGVDRYTGQSYEHRRVWVESRLLELASVFAIDICAYVVMSNHLHLVLRIDVELAKHWSDIEVVTQWQKLFKGDSLNHDFIKGDNNQDTQDCQMKIP
;
A
#
# COMPACT_ATOMS: atom_id res chain seq x y z
N MET A 1 18.93 6.97 2.08
CA MET A 1 17.53 7.03 1.60
C MET A 1 17.24 8.35 0.89
N CYS A 2 17.64 9.50 1.46
CA CYS A 2 17.68 10.84 0.84
C CYS A 2 19.04 11.50 1.15
N GLY A 3 19.29 12.73 0.71
CA GLY A 3 20.55 13.45 1.00
C GLY A 3 21.62 13.35 -0.07
N VAL A 4 22.75 14.02 0.17
CA VAL A 4 23.89 14.06 -0.75
C VAL A 4 24.78 12.84 -0.52
N ASP A 5 24.99 12.05 -1.55
CA ASP A 5 25.97 10.98 -1.50
C ASP A 5 27.39 11.56 -1.44
N ARG A 6 28.18 11.10 -0.48
CA ARG A 6 29.53 11.63 -0.22
C ARG A 6 30.56 11.16 -1.24
N TYR A 7 30.31 10.04 -1.93
CA TYR A 7 31.24 9.48 -2.90
C TYR A 7 31.05 10.09 -4.30
N THR A 8 29.80 10.28 -4.72
CA THR A 8 29.46 10.84 -6.05
C THR A 8 29.12 12.34 -6.02
N GLY A 9 28.83 12.90 -4.85
CA GLY A 9 28.32 14.28 -4.71
C GLY A 9 26.87 14.45 -5.17
N GLN A 10 26.19 13.37 -5.59
CA GLN A 10 24.84 13.45 -6.11
C GLN A 10 23.81 13.69 -5.00
N SER A 11 22.92 14.68 -5.19
CA SER A 11 21.81 14.93 -4.28
C SER A 11 20.61 14.06 -4.59
N TYR A 12 20.13 13.35 -3.57
CA TYR A 12 18.92 12.55 -3.60
C TYR A 12 17.80 13.12 -2.75
N GLU A 13 17.87 14.41 -2.42
CA GLU A 13 16.86 15.09 -1.59
C GLU A 13 15.46 15.07 -2.21
N HIS A 14 15.37 14.99 -3.54
CA HIS A 14 14.12 14.84 -4.28
C HIS A 14 13.32 13.59 -3.88
N ARG A 15 13.98 12.55 -3.33
CA ARG A 15 13.29 11.34 -2.84
C ARG A 15 12.41 11.61 -1.64
N ARG A 16 12.61 12.70 -0.89
CA ARG A 16 11.75 13.07 0.25
C ARG A 16 10.31 13.30 -0.20
N VAL A 17 10.14 14.11 -1.25
CA VAL A 17 8.82 14.40 -1.83
C VAL A 17 8.18 13.12 -2.37
N TRP A 18 8.96 12.24 -2.99
CA TRP A 18 8.47 10.95 -3.45
C TRP A 18 7.97 10.06 -2.30
N VAL A 19 8.72 10.01 -1.18
CA VAL A 19 8.30 9.25 0.01
C VAL A 19 7.01 9.82 0.59
N GLU A 20 6.89 11.14 0.71
CA GLU A 20 5.68 11.81 1.21
C GLU A 20 4.46 11.48 0.35
N SER A 21 4.58 11.62 -0.98
CA SER A 21 3.53 11.25 -1.92
C SER A 21 3.14 9.78 -1.80
N ARG A 22 4.13 8.88 -1.64
CA ARG A 22 3.86 7.45 -1.51
C ARG A 22 3.14 7.13 -0.20
N LEU A 23 3.48 7.79 0.90
CA LEU A 23 2.77 7.61 2.17
C LEU A 23 1.29 8.01 2.03
N LEU A 24 1.02 9.17 1.43
CA LEU A 24 -0.35 9.63 1.20
C LEU A 24 -1.15 8.69 0.28
N GLU A 25 -0.51 8.18 -0.77
CA GLU A 25 -1.12 7.19 -1.66
C GLU A 25 -1.47 5.90 -0.90
N LEU A 26 -0.57 5.38 -0.07
CA LEU A 26 -0.82 4.19 0.76
C LEU A 26 -1.99 4.41 1.73
N ALA A 27 -2.04 5.57 2.40
CA ALA A 27 -3.14 5.92 3.30
C ALA A 27 -4.48 6.08 2.57
N SER A 28 -4.48 6.48 1.29
CA SER A 28 -5.71 6.57 0.49
C SER A 28 -6.30 5.22 0.06
N VAL A 29 -5.48 4.17 0.11
CA VAL A 29 -5.84 2.82 -0.36
C VAL A 29 -6.16 1.90 0.80
N PHE A 30 -5.38 1.96 1.87
CA PHE A 30 -5.58 1.13 3.05
C PHE A 30 -6.46 1.83 4.09
N ALA A 31 -7.13 1.06 4.94
CA ALA A 31 -7.89 1.58 6.08
C ALA A 31 -6.93 2.02 7.20
N ILE A 32 -6.06 2.98 6.91
CA ILE A 32 -5.04 3.52 7.80
C ILE A 32 -4.97 5.04 7.69
N ASP A 33 -4.63 5.70 8.80
CA ASP A 33 -4.26 7.11 8.81
C ASP A 33 -2.78 7.29 9.18
N ILE A 34 -2.18 8.37 8.69
CA ILE A 34 -0.85 8.80 9.09
C ILE A 34 -1.00 9.80 10.23
N CYS A 35 -0.62 9.40 11.44
CA CYS A 35 -0.66 10.28 12.61
C CYS A 35 0.56 11.21 12.68
N ALA A 36 1.73 10.67 12.33
CA ALA A 36 2.98 11.42 12.28
C ALA A 36 3.98 10.72 11.36
N TYR A 37 4.87 11.48 10.72
CA TYR A 37 5.99 10.91 9.98
C TYR A 37 7.19 11.87 9.98
N VAL A 38 8.39 11.33 9.80
CA VAL A 38 9.64 12.10 9.65
C VAL A 38 10.53 11.40 8.62
N VAL A 39 10.85 12.11 7.52
CA VAL A 39 11.77 11.62 6.49
C VAL A 39 13.16 12.22 6.67
N MET A 40 14.12 11.41 7.10
CA MET A 40 15.53 11.77 7.21
C MET A 40 16.33 11.27 6.01
N SER A 41 17.59 11.70 5.92
CA SER A 41 18.51 11.27 4.85
C SER A 41 18.79 9.76 4.90
N ASN A 42 18.80 9.14 6.07
CA ASN A 42 19.15 7.74 6.25
C ASN A 42 17.96 6.83 6.65
N HIS A 43 16.85 7.36 7.17
CA HIS A 43 15.71 6.55 7.61
C HIS A 43 14.39 7.33 7.66
N LEU A 44 13.30 6.60 7.91
CA LEU A 44 11.92 7.10 8.03
C LEU A 44 11.36 6.67 9.40
N HIS A 45 10.74 7.60 10.13
CA HIS A 45 9.82 7.26 11.22
C HIS A 45 8.39 7.49 10.75
N LEU A 46 7.50 6.56 11.06
CA LEU A 46 6.10 6.60 10.65
C LEU A 46 5.23 6.07 11.79
N VAL A 47 4.20 6.83 12.15
CA VAL A 47 3.16 6.46 13.11
C VAL A 47 1.85 6.37 12.37
N LEU A 48 1.25 5.18 12.41
CA LEU A 48 -0.02 4.87 11.75
C LEU A 48 -1.10 4.55 12.76
N ARG A 49 -2.34 4.91 12.44
CA ARG A 49 -3.55 4.41 13.08
C ARG A 49 -4.26 3.50 12.10
N ILE A 50 -4.71 2.34 12.56
CA ILE A 50 -5.59 1.47 11.78
C ILE A 50 -7.02 1.94 12.02
N ASP A 51 -7.76 2.22 10.95
CA ASP A 51 -9.20 2.45 11.02
C ASP A 51 -9.92 1.11 11.05
N VAL A 52 -10.06 0.57 12.26
CA VAL A 52 -10.67 -0.74 12.50
C VAL A 52 -12.15 -0.76 12.11
N GLU A 53 -12.85 0.38 12.24
CA GLU A 53 -14.25 0.47 11.85
C GLU A 53 -14.37 0.39 10.33
N LEU A 54 -13.62 1.20 9.60
CA LEU A 54 -13.60 1.15 8.14
C LEU A 54 -13.20 -0.24 7.62
N ALA A 55 -12.14 -0.83 8.18
CA ALA A 55 -11.65 -2.14 7.77
C ALA A 55 -12.71 -3.25 7.99
N LYS A 56 -13.50 -3.18 9.06
CA LYS A 56 -14.58 -4.14 9.33
C LYS A 56 -15.79 -3.99 8.42
N HIS A 57 -16.00 -2.81 7.84
CA HIS A 57 -17.09 -2.58 6.90
C HIS A 57 -16.75 -2.99 5.47
N TRP A 58 -15.48 -3.26 5.16
CA TRP A 58 -15.08 -3.75 3.84
C TRP A 58 -15.49 -5.20 3.63
N SER A 59 -16.14 -5.43 2.48
CA SER A 59 -16.32 -6.77 1.91
C SER A 59 -15.02 -7.29 1.31
N ASP A 60 -14.93 -8.62 1.11
CA ASP A 60 -13.77 -9.25 0.46
C ASP A 60 -13.48 -8.66 -0.93
N ILE A 61 -14.53 -8.30 -1.68
CA ILE A 61 -14.41 -7.65 -2.99
C ILE A 61 -13.77 -6.26 -2.85
N GLU A 62 -14.18 -5.47 -1.86
CA GLU A 62 -13.61 -4.15 -1.60
C GLU A 62 -12.15 -4.25 -1.14
N VAL A 63 -11.82 -5.22 -0.29
CA VAL A 63 -10.43 -5.48 0.12
C VAL A 63 -9.55 -5.75 -1.09
N VAL A 64 -9.97 -6.64 -1.99
CA VAL A 64 -9.21 -6.96 -3.22
C VAL A 64 -9.14 -5.75 -4.15
N THR A 65 -10.25 -5.01 -4.30
CA THR A 65 -10.31 -3.82 -5.16
C THR A 65 -9.36 -2.73 -4.66
N GLN A 66 -9.28 -2.49 -3.35
CA GLN A 66 -8.32 -1.55 -2.77
C GLN A 66 -6.89 -2.03 -3.01
N TRP A 67 -6.59 -3.30 -2.73
CA TRP A 67 -5.26 -3.88 -2.97
C TRP A 67 -4.79 -3.69 -4.42
N GLN A 68 -5.68 -3.89 -5.38
CA GLN A 68 -5.40 -3.75 -6.81
C GLN A 68 -5.05 -2.32 -7.26
N LYS A 69 -5.41 -1.28 -6.48
CA LYS A 69 -5.01 0.11 -6.79
C LYS A 69 -3.50 0.29 -6.75
N LEU A 70 -2.79 -0.48 -5.93
CA LEU A 70 -1.34 -0.38 -5.72
C LEU A 70 -0.57 -1.51 -6.38
N PHE A 71 -1.17 -2.69 -6.46
CA PHE A 71 -0.51 -3.89 -6.97
C PHE A 71 -1.28 -4.39 -8.18
N LYS A 72 -0.55 -4.71 -9.25
CA LYS A 72 -1.17 -5.36 -10.41
C LYS A 72 -1.75 -6.70 -9.95
N GLY A 73 -3.06 -6.85 -10.02
CA GLY A 73 -3.73 -8.11 -9.74
C GLY A 73 -3.28 -9.18 -10.72
N ASP A 74 -3.24 -10.43 -10.27
CA ASP A 74 -3.16 -11.59 -11.17
C ASP A 74 -4.55 -11.85 -11.78
N SER A 75 -4.64 -12.65 -12.84
CA SER A 75 -5.91 -12.96 -13.52
C SER A 75 -7.00 -13.46 -12.56
N LEU A 76 -6.59 -14.21 -11.52
CA LEU A 76 -7.45 -14.72 -10.46
C LEU A 76 -8.20 -13.63 -9.68
N ASN A 77 -7.60 -12.46 -9.47
CA ASN A 77 -8.26 -11.37 -8.74
C ASN A 77 -9.31 -10.68 -9.60
N HIS A 78 -9.13 -10.67 -10.93
CA HIS A 78 -10.13 -10.14 -11.85
C HIS A 78 -11.36 -11.05 -11.95
N ASP A 79 -11.16 -12.36 -11.86
CA ASP A 79 -12.26 -13.34 -11.88
C ASP A 79 -13.03 -13.33 -10.56
N PHE A 80 -12.34 -13.16 -9.43
CA PHE A 80 -12.97 -12.98 -8.11
C PHE A 80 -13.91 -11.75 -8.07
N ILE A 81 -13.47 -10.62 -8.65
CA ILE A 81 -14.28 -9.38 -8.70
C ILE A 81 -15.46 -9.50 -9.69
N LYS A 82 -15.34 -10.33 -10.74
CA LYS A 82 -16.42 -10.54 -11.72
C LYS A 82 -17.54 -11.46 -11.23
N GLY A 83 -17.36 -12.15 -10.10
CA GLY A 83 -18.40 -12.98 -9.50
C GLY A 83 -18.74 -14.22 -10.31
N ASP A 84 -17.74 -14.97 -10.78
CA ASP A 84 -18.02 -16.26 -11.42
C ASP A 84 -18.49 -17.26 -10.36
N ASN A 85 -19.75 -17.69 -10.47
CA ASN A 85 -20.50 -18.52 -9.50
C ASN A 85 -20.06 -19.99 -9.51
N ASN A 86 -18.76 -20.28 -9.51
CA ASN A 86 -18.28 -21.66 -9.40
C ASN A 86 -17.76 -21.91 -7.97
N GLN A 87 -18.47 -22.80 -7.29
CA GLN A 87 -18.33 -23.20 -5.87
C GLN A 87 -16.99 -23.84 -5.48
N ASP A 88 -15.94 -23.69 -6.29
CA ASP A 88 -14.64 -24.34 -6.10
C ASP A 88 -13.51 -23.34 -5.76
N THR A 89 -13.82 -22.26 -5.03
CA THR A 89 -12.81 -21.32 -4.50
C THR A 89 -12.66 -21.42 -2.99
N GLN A 90 -12.76 -22.63 -2.43
CA GLN A 90 -12.14 -22.91 -1.16
C GLN A 90 -10.65 -23.13 -1.41
N ASP A 91 -9.82 -22.22 -0.88
CA ASP A 91 -8.36 -22.28 -0.80
C ASP A 91 -7.54 -21.51 -1.86
N CYS A 92 -8.06 -20.39 -2.37
CA CYS A 92 -7.18 -19.37 -2.96
C CYS A 92 -6.45 -18.59 -1.85
N GLN A 93 -5.37 -19.16 -1.31
CA GLN A 93 -4.39 -18.39 -0.56
C GLN A 93 -3.77 -17.34 -1.49
N MET A 94 -4.30 -16.12 -1.42
CA MET A 94 -3.65 -14.94 -1.99
C MET A 94 -2.26 -14.83 -1.35
N LYS A 95 -1.23 -15.23 -2.09
CA LYS A 95 0.16 -14.99 -1.70
C LYS A 95 0.39 -13.48 -1.75
N ILE A 96 0.26 -12.86 -0.58
CA ILE A 96 0.78 -11.53 -0.32
C ILE A 96 2.31 -11.66 -0.40
N PRO A 97 2.99 -10.91 -1.27
CA PRO A 97 4.46 -11.00 -1.43
C PRO A 97 5.22 -10.63 -0.16
#